data_AF-A0A142CTM5-F1
#
_entry.id   AF-A0A142CTM5-F1
#
_cell.length_a   1.000
_cell.length_b   1.000
_cell.length_c   1.000
_cell.angle_alpha   90.00
_cell.angle_beta   90.00
_cell.angle_gamma   90.00
#
_symmetry.space_group_name_H-M   'P 1'
#
loop_
_entity.id
_entity.type
_entity.pdbx_description
1 polymer ?
#
loop_
_entity_poly.entity_id
_entity_poly.type
_entity_poly.pdbx_seq_one_letter_code
_entity_poly.pdbx_strand_id
1 'polypeptide(L)'
;MAAKLGYKNKLVEVKNGMVYLFDGKLWSAPLERVVEYYLQGQGVVPEPIREIASDLYRVLLGENLIKELPANSGGRYGETTIS
;
A
#
# COMPACT_ATOMS: atom_id res chain seq x y z
N MET A 1 0.94 -5.07 -12.59
CA MET A 1 0.01 -5.18 -11.43
C MET A 1 0.62 -6.23 -10.52
N ALA A 2 0.77 -5.95 -9.23
CA ALA A 2 1.50 -6.80 -8.31
C ALA A 2 0.54 -7.70 -7.50
N ALA A 3 -0.51 -7.14 -6.90
CA ALA A 3 -1.47 -7.89 -6.09
C ALA A 3 -2.86 -7.23 -6.08
N LYS A 4 -3.91 -7.99 -5.77
CA LYS A 4 -5.27 -7.50 -5.51
C LYS A 4 -5.89 -8.23 -4.32
N LEU A 5 -6.35 -7.50 -3.31
CA LEU A 5 -7.02 -8.07 -2.14
C LEU A 5 -8.47 -7.55 -2.09
N GLY A 6 -9.42 -8.47 -1.95
CA GLY A 6 -10.83 -8.16 -1.77
C GLY A 6 -11.27 -8.38 -0.33
N TYR A 7 -11.91 -7.37 0.25
CA TYR A 7 -12.61 -7.45 1.53
C TYR A 7 -14.10 -7.24 1.30
N LYS A 8 -14.92 -7.49 2.34
CA LYS A 8 -16.39 -7.35 2.25
C LYS A 8 -16.83 -5.96 1.75
N ASN A 9 -16.11 -4.91 2.14
CA ASN A 9 -16.43 -3.51 1.81
C ASN A 9 -15.21 -2.70 1.37
N LYS A 10 -14.07 -3.35 1.09
CA LYS A 10 -12.83 -2.69 0.67
C LYS A 10 -12.20 -3.41 -0.50
N LEU A 11 -11.56 -2.67 -1.39
CA LEU A 11 -10.74 -3.23 -2.46
C LEU A 11 -9.34 -2.65 -2.40
N VAL A 12 -8.34 -3.51 -2.46
CA VAL A 12 -6.93 -3.11 -2.48
C VAL A 12 -6.30 -3.54 -3.79
N GLU A 13 -5.57 -2.65 -4.42
CA GLU A 13 -4.77 -2.91 -5.60
C GLU A 13 -3.34 -2.43 -5.39
N VAL A 14 -2.36 -3.28 -5.69
CA VAL A 14 -0.96 -2.91 -5.73
C VAL A 14 -0.53 -2.81 -7.18
N LYS A 15 -0.14 -1.61 -7.61
CA LYS A 15 0.24 -1.33 -8.99
C LYS A 15 1.31 -0.26 -9.04
N ASN A 16 2.35 -0.50 -9.83
CA ASN A 16 3.45 0.44 -10.08
C ASN A 16 4.09 0.98 -8.79
N GLY A 17 4.32 0.10 -7.80
CA GLY A 17 4.92 0.49 -6.52
C GLY A 17 3.99 1.28 -5.59
N MET A 18 2.71 1.41 -5.93
CA MET A 18 1.69 2.09 -5.12
C MET A 18 0.66 1.08 -4.61
N VAL A 19 0.19 1.30 -3.38
CA VAL A 19 -0.97 0.65 -2.79
C VAL A 19 -2.14 1.61 -2.94
N TYR A 20 -3.22 1.13 -3.55
CA TYR A 20 -4.51 1.80 -3.63
C TYR A 20 -5.52 1.03 -2.80
N LEU A 21 -6.24 1.73 -1.93
CA LEU A 21 -7.33 1.17 -1.13
C LEU A 21 -8.59 1.97 -1.41
N PHE A 22 -9.66 1.29 -1.79
CA PHE A 22 -10.98 1.87 -1.93
C PHE A 22 -11.91 1.33 -0.85
N ASP A 23 -12.44 2.20 0.01
CA ASP A 23 -13.35 1.87 1.12
C ASP A 23 -14.62 2.75 1.13
N GLY A 24 -14.95 3.35 -0.02
CA GLY A 24 -15.87 4.49 -0.13
C GLY A 24 -15.11 5.82 -0.32
N LYS A 25 -13.82 5.84 0.02
CA LYS A 25 -12.84 6.85 -0.41
C LYS A 25 -11.64 6.16 -1.04
N LEU A 26 -10.91 6.87 -1.90
CA LEU A 26 -9.66 6.39 -2.46
C LEU A 26 -8.49 6.84 -1.59
N TRP A 27 -7.79 5.88 -1.02
CA TRP A 27 -6.55 6.06 -0.28
C TRP A 27 -5.39 5.52 -1.10
N SER A 28 -4.23 6.16 -1.00
CA SER A 28 -3.02 5.67 -1.64
C SER A 28 -1.77 5.89 -0.80
N ALA A 29 -0.82 4.97 -0.89
CA ALA A 29 0.50 5.11 -0.30
C ALA A 29 1.56 4.37 -1.14
N PRO A 30 2.83 4.81 -1.12
CA PRO A 30 3.92 4.04 -1.70
C PRO A 30 4.07 2.69 -0.99
N LEU A 31 4.22 1.62 -1.76
CA LEU A 31 4.34 0.27 -1.23
C LEU A 31 5.56 0.12 -0.30
N GLU A 32 6.68 0.73 -0.68
CA GLU A 32 7.90 0.81 0.15
C GLU A 32 7.59 1.34 1.55
N ARG A 33 6.79 2.41 1.65
CA ARG A 33 6.40 3.01 2.94
C ARG A 33 5.43 2.13 3.73
N VAL A 34 4.54 1.41 3.07
CA VAL A 34 3.64 0.46 3.74
C VAL A 34 4.44 -0.70 4.33
N VAL A 35 5.46 -1.18 3.61
CA VAL A 35 6.37 -2.24 4.08
C VAL A 35 7.27 -1.74 5.22
N GLU A 36 7.87 -0.56 5.09
CA GLU A 36 8.63 0.08 6.18
C GLU A 36 7.78 0.25 7.44
N TYR A 37 6.55 0.74 7.29
CA TYR A 37 5.60 0.88 8.40
C TYR A 37 5.32 -0.46 9.08
N TYR A 38 5.06 -1.50 8.31
CA TYR A 38 4.80 -2.82 8.87
C TYR A 38 6.02 -3.37 9.64
N LEU A 39 7.23 -3.21 9.10
CA LEU A 39 8.45 -3.78 9.67
C LEU A 39 8.99 -2.99 10.87
N GLN A 40 8.92 -1.66 10.82
CA GLN A 40 9.60 -0.77 11.76
C GLN A 40 8.64 0.06 12.62
N GLY A 41 7.35 0.06 12.28
CA GLY A 41 6.35 0.95 12.91
C GLY A 41 6.53 2.43 12.55
N GLN A 42 7.32 2.72 11.51
CA GLN A 42 7.70 4.09 11.12
C GLN A 42 7.12 4.47 9.75
N GLY A 43 6.90 5.77 9.52
CA GLY A 43 6.48 6.28 8.22
C GLY A 43 5.04 6.81 8.21
N VAL A 44 4.79 7.74 7.28
CA VAL A 44 3.50 8.40 7.11
C VAL A 44 2.66 7.58 6.15
N VAL A 45 1.88 6.66 6.71
CA VAL A 45 0.89 5.86 5.97
C VAL A 45 -0.52 6.26 6.42
N PRO A 46 -1.49 6.43 5.51
CA PRO A 46 -2.89 6.66 5.89
C PRO A 46 -3.43 5.55 6.79
N GLU A 47 -4.21 5.89 7.82
CA GLU A 47 -4.74 4.93 8.78
C GLU A 47 -5.48 3.73 8.13
N PRO A 48 -6.34 3.92 7.11
CA PRO A 48 -7.01 2.80 6.45
C PRO A 48 -6.04 1.81 5.76
N ILE A 49 -4.88 2.29 5.30
CA ILE A 49 -3.84 1.45 4.70
C ILE A 49 -3.03 0.73 5.79
N ARG A 50 -2.86 1.33 6.97
CA ARG A 50 -2.19 0.66 8.11
C ARG A 50 -2.94 -0.60 8.55
N GLU A 51 -4.27 -0.54 8.58
CA GLU A 51 -5.13 -1.67 8.96
C GLU A 51 -4.89 -2.92 8.09
N ILE A 52 -4.54 -2.74 6.82
CA ILE A 52 -4.31 -3.82 5.85
C ILE A 52 -2.83 -4.14 5.63
N ALA A 53 -1.91 -3.41 6.28
CA ALA A 53 -0.47 -3.50 6.00
C ALA A 53 0.08 -4.92 6.26
N SER A 54 -0.42 -5.59 7.29
CA SER A 54 -0.05 -6.99 7.61
C SER A 54 -0.48 -7.97 6.53
N ASP A 55 -1.71 -7.83 6.02
CA ASP A 55 -2.24 -8.70 4.96
C ASP A 55 -1.48 -8.48 3.64
N LEU A 56 -1.23 -7.21 3.31
CA LEU A 56 -0.40 -6.84 2.16
C LEU A 56 0.99 -7.45 2.24
N TYR A 57 1.68 -7.33 3.38
CA TYR A 57 3.01 -7.90 3.56
C TYR A 57 3.00 -9.43 3.36
N ARG A 58 1.99 -10.13 3.90
CA ARG A 58 1.84 -11.59 3.75
C ARG A 58 1.61 -12.02 2.31
N VAL A 59 0.73 -11.34 1.58
CA VAL A 59 0.46 -11.65 0.16
C VAL A 59 1.72 -11.40 -0.68
N LEU A 60 2.38 -10.24 -0.49
CA LEU A 60 3.56 -9.88 -1.24
C LEU A 60 4.76 -10.79 -0.95
N LEU A 61 4.90 -11.32 0.27
CA LEU A 61 5.88 -12.35 0.58
C LEU A 61 5.56 -13.67 -0.13
N GLY A 62 4.30 -14.09 -0.12
CA GLY A 62 3.85 -15.29 -0.84
C GLY A 62 4.09 -15.18 -2.35
N GLU A 63 3.98 -13.98 -2.90
CA GLU A 63 4.24 -13.67 -4.31
C GLU A 63 5.70 -13.28 -4.60
N ASN A 64 6.61 -13.36 -3.61
CA ASN A 64 8.03 -12.94 -3.70
C ASN A 64 8.27 -11.47 -4.11
N LEU A 65 7.25 -10.62 -4.12
CA LEU A 65 7.30 -9.23 -4.60
C LEU A 65 8.13 -8.29 -3.71
N ILE A 66 8.32 -8.61 -2.43
CA ILE A 66 9.12 -7.79 -1.50
C ILE A 66 10.61 -7.76 -1.89
N LYS A 67 11.09 -8.78 -2.62
CA LYS A 67 12.48 -8.83 -3.09
C LYS A 67 12.77 -7.85 -4.24
N GLU A 68 11.73 -7.36 -4.92
CA GLU A 68 11.84 -6.52 -6.11
C GLU A 68 11.57 -5.03 -5.84
N LEU A 69 11.36 -4.64 -4.58
CA LEU A 69 11.11 -3.24 -4.23
C LEU A 69 12.35 -2.38 -4.52
N PRO A 70 12.25 -1.37 -5.42
CA PRO A 70 13.35 -0.44 -5.65
C PRO A 70 13.46 0.48 -4.43
N ALA A 71 14.63 0.47 -3.79
CA ALA A 71 14.94 1.18 -2.54
C ALA A 71 14.99 2.72 -2.65
N ASN A 72 14.33 3.33 -3.63
CA ASN A 72 14.40 4.77 -3.88
C ASN A 72 13.16 5.28 -4.64
N SER A 73 12.10 5.66 -3.93
CA SER A 73 11.07 6.52 -4.50
C SER A 73 10.53 7.55 -3.50
N GLY A 74 11.20 8.70 -3.43
CA GLY A 74 10.74 9.90 -2.73
C GLY A 74 9.50 10.51 -3.41
N GLY A 75 8.32 9.96 -3.15
CA GLY A 75 7.04 10.48 -3.63
C GLY A 75 6.37 11.41 -2.61
N ARG A 76 6.01 12.63 -3.04
CA ARG A 76 5.28 13.62 -2.23
C ARG A 76 3.83 13.17 -2.01
N TYR A 77 3.36 13.28 -0.77
CA TYR A 77 1.99 12.98 -0.34
C TYR A 77 1.03 14.11 -0.75
N GLY A 78 -0.16 13.76 -1.22
CA GLY A 78 -1.23 14.72 -1.47
C GLY A 78 -2.59 14.03 -1.64
N GLU A 79 -3.61 14.54 -0.97
CA GLU A 79 -5.01 14.24 -1.31
C GLU A 79 -5.27 14.74 -2.72
N THR A 80 -5.60 13.83 -3.65
CA THR A 80 -6.02 14.24 -4.99
C THR A 80 -7.50 14.61 -4.90
N THR A 81 -7.79 15.90 -4.73
CA THR A 81 -9.12 16.44 -4.95
C THR A 81 -9.34 16.52 -6.46
N ILE A 82 -10.23 15.68 -6.97
CA ILE A 82 -10.75 15.77 -8.34
C ILE A 82 -11.48 17.12 -8.49
N SER A 83 -10.96 17.97 -9.39
CA SER A 83 -11.67 19.13 -9.96
C SER A 83 -12.36 18.73 -11.26
#